data_AF-A0A3C1BJY6-F1
#
_entry.id   AF-A0A3C1BJY6-F1
#
_cell.length_a   1.000
_cell.length_b   1.000
_cell.length_c   1.000
_cell.angle_alpha   90.00
_cell.angle_beta   90.00
_cell.angle_gamma   90.00
#
_symmetry.space_group_name_H-M   'P 1'
#
loop_
_entity.id
_entity.type
_entity.pdbx_description
1 polymer ?
#
loop_
_entity_poly.entity_id
_entity_poly.type
_entity_poly.pdbx_seq_one_letter_code
_entity_poly.pdbx_strand_id
1 'polypeptide(L)'
;MDNSFFAYMQQLELMAFFSGYPLIYSLVLYIAGTLPEKNNFKTRLVSLLPYAYALIGTLYLGDLLRNMYPDYSIKSIIVTIQQQWLIIWGLLSLLFWIPAISKRIVLSLIHSLVFLFFLGKDLFLQLFTPSANSDIVRNDMKIYGNSLLLNLAAFAFILLMSFLFTSRKSRQMA
;
A
#
# COMPACT_ATOMS: atom_id res chain seq x y z
N MET A 1 -17.37 -4.59 -23.67
CA MET A 1 -16.12 -4.92 -22.95
C MET A 1 -16.51 -5.78 -21.77
N ASP A 2 -15.92 -6.96 -21.66
CA ASP A 2 -16.40 -7.99 -20.74
C ASP A 2 -16.15 -7.62 -19.27
N ASN A 3 -17.01 -8.11 -18.39
CA ASN A 3 -16.89 -7.94 -16.93
C ASN A 3 -15.59 -8.53 -16.35
N SER A 4 -14.79 -9.25 -17.12
CA SER A 4 -13.47 -9.73 -16.70
C SER A 4 -12.40 -8.64 -16.78
N PHE A 5 -12.50 -7.73 -17.76
CA PHE A 5 -11.50 -6.70 -18.00
C PHE A 5 -11.49 -5.63 -16.91
N PHE A 6 -12.67 -5.13 -16.53
CA PHE A 6 -12.80 -4.11 -15.48
C PHE A 6 -12.39 -4.65 -14.11
N ALA A 7 -12.75 -5.90 -13.80
CA ALA A 7 -12.31 -6.57 -12.57
C ALA A 7 -10.78 -6.70 -12.51
N TYR A 8 -10.14 -7.05 -13.63
CA TYR A 8 -8.68 -7.10 -13.72
C TYR A 8 -8.05 -5.72 -13.53
N MET A 9 -8.59 -4.67 -14.15
CA MET A 9 -8.12 -3.29 -13.95
C MET A 9 -8.22 -2.84 -12.49
N GLN A 10 -9.30 -3.16 -11.79
CA GLN A 10 -9.46 -2.87 -10.36
C GLN A 10 -8.45 -3.62 -9.50
N GLN A 11 -8.18 -4.89 -9.83
CA GLN A 11 -7.14 -5.66 -9.15
C GLN A 11 -5.77 -5.04 -9.34
N LEU A 12 -5.43 -4.64 -10.57
CA LEU A 12 -4.18 -3.97 -10.91
C LEU A 12 -3.99 -2.65 -10.16
N GLU A 13 -5.06 -1.86 -10.01
CA GLU A 13 -5.03 -0.62 -9.24
C GLU A 13 -4.69 -0.89 -7.78
N LEU A 14 -5.38 -1.83 -7.13
CA LEU A 14 -5.08 -2.24 -5.76
C LEU A 14 -3.65 -2.78 -5.60
N MET A 15 -3.16 -3.55 -6.57
CA MET A 15 -1.77 -3.99 -6.62
C MET A 15 -0.82 -2.80 -6.72
N ALA A 16 -1.12 -1.81 -7.56
CA ALA A 16 -0.34 -0.58 -7.69
C ALA A 16 -0.25 0.17 -6.35
N PHE A 17 -1.29 0.21 -5.54
CA PHE A 17 -1.24 0.86 -4.24
C PHE A 17 -0.53 0.02 -3.18
N PHE A 18 -0.88 -1.25 -3.01
CA PHE A 18 -0.55 -1.97 -1.77
C PHE A 18 0.52 -3.06 -1.90
N SER A 19 0.79 -3.59 -3.09
CA SER A 19 1.65 -4.77 -3.26
C SER A 19 3.14 -4.50 -2.96
N GLY A 20 3.59 -3.26 -3.05
CA GLY A 20 4.96 -2.86 -2.74
C GLY A 20 5.28 -2.82 -1.24
N TYR A 21 4.27 -2.70 -0.38
CA TYR A 21 4.47 -2.52 1.06
C TYR A 21 5.28 -3.63 1.75
N PRO A 22 5.06 -4.95 1.50
CA PRO A 22 5.86 -6.01 2.11
C PRO A 22 7.37 -5.88 1.90
N LEU A 23 7.80 -5.39 0.73
CA LEU A 23 9.22 -5.20 0.45
C LEU A 23 9.76 -4.00 1.22
N ILE A 24 9.02 -2.89 1.25
CA ILE A 24 9.39 -1.71 2.05
C ILE A 24 9.46 -2.06 3.54
N TYR A 25 8.49 -2.82 4.04
CA TYR A 25 8.46 -3.35 5.40
C TYR A 25 9.73 -4.15 5.72
N SER A 26 10.07 -5.10 4.85
CA SER A 26 11.25 -5.96 5.01
C SER A 26 12.55 -5.15 4.96
N LEU A 27 12.66 -4.19 4.03
CA LEU A 27 13.82 -3.31 3.91
C LEU A 27 14.01 -2.45 5.16
N VAL A 28 12.94 -1.84 5.68
CA VAL A 28 13.01 -1.03 6.89
C VAL A 28 13.40 -1.88 8.09
N LEU A 29 12.86 -3.10 8.22
CA LEU A 29 13.27 -4.01 9.30
C LEU A 29 14.73 -4.44 9.18
N TYR A 30 15.20 -4.73 7.97
CA TYR A 30 16.59 -5.07 7.71
C TYR A 30 17.53 -3.93 8.13
N ILE A 31 17.27 -2.71 7.64
CA ILE A 31 18.04 -1.51 8.01
C ILE A 31 17.98 -1.28 9.53
N ALA A 32 16.80 -1.35 10.12
CA ALA A 32 16.61 -1.21 11.57
C ALA A 32 17.38 -2.27 12.37
N GLY A 33 17.48 -3.50 11.86
CA GLY A 33 18.25 -4.59 12.47
C GLY A 33 19.76 -4.35 12.46
N THR A 34 20.27 -3.69 11.42
CA THR A 34 21.71 -3.39 11.28
C THR A 34 22.20 -2.18 12.07
N LEU A 35 21.28 -1.34 12.57
CA LEU A 35 21.64 -0.16 13.36
C LEU A 35 22.00 -0.53 14.81
N PRO A 36 23.04 0.09 15.40
CA PRO A 36 23.41 -0.16 16.79
C PRO A 36 22.26 0.21 17.76
N GLU A 37 22.03 -0.63 18.77
CA GLU A 37 20.88 -0.55 19.70
C GLU A 37 20.77 0.77 20.47
N LYS A 38 21.84 1.57 20.54
CA LYS A 38 21.85 2.86 21.24
C LYS A 38 20.90 3.92 20.64
N ASN A 39 20.35 3.71 19.45
CA ASN A 39 19.54 4.71 18.76
C ASN A 39 18.03 4.44 18.83
N ASN A 40 17.29 5.33 19.51
CA ASN A 40 15.83 5.48 19.43
C ASN A 40 15.30 5.66 17.99
N PHE A 41 16.20 5.88 17.02
CA PHE A 41 15.88 5.95 15.60
C PHE A 41 15.35 4.61 15.05
N LYS A 42 15.88 3.46 15.55
CA LYS A 42 15.45 2.12 15.14
C LYS A 42 13.97 1.89 15.43
N THR A 43 13.58 2.06 16.69
CA THR A 43 12.19 1.87 17.15
C THR A 43 11.25 2.86 16.45
N ARG A 44 11.73 4.08 16.21
CA ARG A 44 10.98 5.10 15.48
C ARG A 44 10.72 4.69 14.03
N LEU A 45 11.72 4.30 13.24
CA LEU A 45 11.55 3.89 11.84
C LEU A 45 10.49 2.80 11.69
N VAL A 46 10.60 1.74 12.50
CA VAL A 46 9.68 0.59 12.44
C VAL A 46 8.27 1.01 12.87
N SER A 47 8.14 1.87 13.89
CA SER A 47 6.84 2.38 14.34
C SER A 47 6.11 3.24 13.31
N LEU A 48 6.80 3.78 12.31
CA LEU A 48 6.22 4.62 11.27
C LEU A 48 5.64 3.84 10.08
N LEU A 49 6.01 2.56 9.93
CA LEU A 49 5.56 1.70 8.82
C LEU A 49 4.02 1.65 8.68
N PRO A 50 3.24 1.40 9.75
CA PRO A 50 1.78 1.32 9.62
C PRO A 50 1.13 2.66 9.24
N TYR A 51 1.72 3.79 9.65
CA TYR A 51 1.23 5.11 9.25
C TYR A 51 1.52 5.41 7.77
N ALA A 52 2.68 4.98 7.26
CA ALA A 52 2.97 5.04 5.83
C ALA A 52 1.97 4.19 5.03
N TYR A 53 1.62 3.02 5.55
CA TYR A 53 0.60 2.16 4.96
C TYR A 53 -0.80 2.81 4.98
N ALA A 54 -1.17 3.46 6.09
CA ALA A 54 -2.43 4.20 6.19
C ALA A 54 -2.50 5.38 5.20
N LEU A 55 -1.37 6.04 4.94
CA LEU A 55 -1.27 7.08 3.92
C LEU A 55 -1.52 6.52 2.52
N ILE A 56 -0.99 5.34 2.18
CA ILE A 56 -1.30 4.64 0.93
C ILE A 56 -2.80 4.37 0.80
N GLY A 57 -3.43 3.90 1.88
CA GLY A 57 -4.89 3.75 1.95
C GLY A 57 -5.66 5.05 1.71
N THR A 58 -5.14 6.16 2.22
CA THR A 58 -5.73 7.49 2.05
C THR A 58 -5.60 7.98 0.61
N LEU A 59 -4.45 7.75 -0.03
CA LEU A 59 -4.24 8.06 -1.44
C LEU A 59 -5.16 7.21 -2.34
N TYR A 60 -5.31 5.92 -2.01
CA TYR A 60 -6.24 5.03 -2.71
C TYR A 60 -7.69 5.49 -2.58
N LEU A 61 -8.13 5.87 -1.37
CA LEU A 61 -9.45 6.46 -1.18
C LEU A 61 -9.61 7.76 -2.00
N GLY A 62 -8.57 8.60 -2.05
CA GLY A 62 -8.56 9.79 -2.88
C GLY A 62 -8.74 9.49 -4.38
N ASP A 63 -8.08 8.44 -4.88
CA ASP A 63 -8.23 7.98 -6.27
C ASP A 63 -9.65 7.48 -6.55
N LEU A 64 -10.21 6.66 -5.66
CA LEU A 64 -11.60 6.21 -5.73
C LEU A 64 -12.58 7.37 -5.80
N LEU A 65 -12.43 8.37 -4.91
CA LEU A 65 -13.30 9.55 -4.88
C LEU A 65 -13.17 10.40 -6.15
N ARG A 66 -11.95 10.50 -6.73
CA ARG A 66 -11.72 11.18 -8.00
C ARG A 66 -12.45 10.47 -9.14
N ASN A 67 -12.38 9.15 -9.19
CA ASN A 67 -12.97 8.36 -10.28
C ASN A 67 -14.50 8.30 -10.20
N MET A 68 -15.11 8.66 -9.05
CA MET A 68 -16.56 8.79 -8.88
C MET A 68 -17.13 10.15 -9.33
N TYR A 69 -16.28 11.14 -9.62
CA TYR A 69 -16.75 12.45 -10.09
C TYR A 69 -17.15 12.39 -11.58
N PRO A 70 -18.25 13.06 -12.00
CA PRO A 70 -19.19 13.84 -11.20
C PRO A 70 -20.39 13.06 -10.64
N ASP A 71 -20.64 11.84 -11.11
CA ASP A 71 -21.82 11.04 -10.77
C ASP A 71 -21.62 10.19 -9.50
N TYR A 72 -21.75 10.83 -8.34
CA TYR A 72 -21.68 10.21 -7.00
C TYR A 72 -22.87 9.30 -6.64
N SER A 73 -23.53 8.66 -7.60
CA SER A 73 -24.70 7.84 -7.32
C SER A 73 -24.31 6.46 -6.75
N ILE A 74 -24.99 6.01 -5.69
CA ILE A 74 -24.74 4.67 -5.11
C ILE A 74 -25.01 3.55 -6.14
N LYS A 75 -25.94 3.77 -7.07
CA LYS A 75 -26.25 2.82 -8.15
C LYS A 75 -25.11 2.72 -9.16
N SER A 76 -24.47 3.82 -9.54
CA SER A 76 -23.29 3.80 -10.42
C SER A 76 -22.09 3.14 -9.74
N ILE A 77 -21.92 3.35 -8.42
CA ILE A 77 -20.85 2.72 -7.63
C ILE A 77 -20.98 1.19 -7.63
N ILE A 78 -22.17 0.65 -7.33
CA ILE A 78 -22.40 -0.82 -7.27
C ILE A 78 -22.22 -1.47 -8.64
N VAL A 79 -22.59 -0.77 -9.72
CA VAL A 79 -22.47 -1.28 -11.10
C VAL A 79 -21.04 -1.23 -11.62
N THR A 80 -20.25 -0.23 -11.17
CA THR A 80 -18.86 -0.03 -11.64
C THR A 80 -17.85 -0.86 -10.85
N ILE A 81 -18.12 -1.13 -9.57
CA ILE A 81 -17.22 -1.91 -8.71
C ILE A 81 -17.52 -3.40 -8.84
N GLN A 82 -16.63 -4.12 -9.52
CA GLN A 82 -16.74 -5.57 -9.70
C GLN A 82 -16.02 -6.35 -8.59
N GLN A 83 -14.97 -5.78 -7.98
CA GLN A 83 -14.22 -6.39 -6.88
C GLN A 83 -14.47 -5.70 -5.53
N GLN A 84 -15.75 -5.60 -5.13
CA GLN A 84 -16.17 -4.89 -3.90
C GLN A 84 -15.41 -5.33 -2.66
N TRP A 85 -15.21 -6.64 -2.49
CA TRP A 85 -14.46 -7.20 -1.36
C TRP A 85 -13.02 -6.68 -1.27
N LEU A 86 -12.32 -6.62 -2.41
CA LEU A 86 -10.93 -6.17 -2.42
C LEU A 86 -10.79 -4.66 -2.21
N ILE A 87 -11.76 -3.88 -2.68
CA ILE A 87 -11.82 -2.44 -2.38
C ILE A 87 -12.05 -2.23 -0.88
N ILE A 88 -13.03 -2.93 -0.29
CA ILE A 88 -13.29 -2.85 1.15
C ILE A 88 -12.03 -3.25 1.92
N TRP A 89 -11.37 -4.34 1.52
CA TRP A 89 -10.10 -4.75 2.11
C TRP A 89 -9.04 -3.65 1.97
N GLY A 90 -8.87 -3.05 0.79
CA GLY A 90 -7.95 -1.92 0.58
C GLY A 90 -8.24 -0.75 1.52
N LEU A 91 -9.51 -0.39 1.71
CA LEU A 91 -9.94 0.70 2.60
C LEU A 91 -9.73 0.39 4.09
N LEU A 92 -9.65 -0.88 4.51
CA LEU A 92 -9.29 -1.24 5.89
C LEU A 92 -7.88 -0.77 6.27
N SER A 93 -7.01 -0.47 5.30
CA SER A 93 -5.70 0.14 5.57
C SER A 93 -5.80 1.50 6.28
N LEU A 94 -6.93 2.23 6.15
CA LEU A 94 -7.18 3.49 6.85
C LEU A 94 -7.21 3.31 8.37
N LEU A 95 -7.56 2.11 8.86
CA LEU A 95 -7.59 1.80 10.28
C LEU A 95 -6.21 1.93 10.93
N PHE A 96 -5.12 1.84 10.16
CA PHE A 96 -3.76 2.04 10.67
C PHE A 96 -3.44 3.51 11.02
N TRP A 97 -4.30 4.47 10.70
CA TRP A 97 -4.23 5.80 11.32
C TRP A 97 -4.53 5.77 12.83
N ILE A 98 -5.32 4.80 13.28
CA ILE A 98 -5.70 4.65 14.69
C ILE A 98 -4.50 4.13 15.48
N PRO A 99 -4.02 4.85 16.52
CA PRO A 99 -2.85 4.44 17.29
C PRO A 99 -2.93 3.02 17.87
N ALA A 100 -4.11 2.58 18.34
CA ALA A 100 -4.30 1.24 18.89
C ALA A 100 -4.01 0.11 17.88
N ILE A 101 -4.29 0.34 16.59
CA ILE A 101 -4.07 -0.63 15.52
C ILE A 101 -2.65 -0.50 14.98
N SER A 102 -2.15 0.73 14.78
CA SER A 102 -0.79 1.00 14.29
C SER A 102 0.32 0.39 15.16
N LYS A 103 0.10 0.24 16.47
CA LYS A 103 1.05 -0.43 17.38
C LYS A 103 1.28 -1.90 17.01
N ARG A 104 0.35 -2.54 16.30
CA ARG A 104 0.45 -3.92 15.83
C ARG A 104 1.03 -3.95 14.42
N ILE A 105 2.33 -3.66 14.33
CA ILE A 105 3.06 -3.45 13.07
C ILE A 105 2.90 -4.62 12.10
N VAL A 106 2.92 -5.86 12.61
CA VAL A 106 2.73 -7.09 11.83
C VAL A 106 1.35 -7.14 11.13
N LEU A 107 0.30 -6.54 11.69
CA LEU A 107 -1.02 -6.53 11.04
C LEU A 107 -1.01 -5.77 9.71
N SER A 108 -0.22 -4.69 9.60
CA SER A 108 -0.08 -3.95 8.34
C SER A 108 0.58 -4.81 7.26
N LEU A 109 1.56 -5.64 7.64
CA LEU A 109 2.18 -6.60 6.74
C LEU A 109 1.16 -7.66 6.30
N ILE A 110 0.49 -8.33 7.24
CA ILE A 110 -0.51 -9.36 6.93
C ILE A 110 -1.59 -8.82 5.99
N HIS A 111 -2.07 -7.61 6.27
CA HIS A 111 -3.06 -6.95 5.42
C HIS A 111 -2.55 -6.76 3.99
N SER A 112 -1.32 -6.27 3.82
CA SER A 112 -0.71 -6.04 2.51
C SER A 112 -0.36 -7.31 1.74
N LEU A 113 -0.12 -8.42 2.43
CA LEU A 113 0.24 -9.70 1.81
C LEU A 113 -0.88 -10.24 0.91
N VAL A 114 -2.14 -9.88 1.17
CA VAL A 114 -3.26 -10.23 0.29
C VAL A 114 -3.03 -9.69 -1.13
N PHE A 115 -2.54 -8.45 -1.27
CA PHE A 115 -2.28 -7.85 -2.59
C PHE A 115 -1.02 -8.41 -3.24
N LEU A 116 0.01 -8.71 -2.45
CA LEU A 116 1.21 -9.39 -2.95
C LEU A 116 0.87 -10.82 -3.43
N PHE A 117 -0.06 -11.51 -2.78
CA PHE A 117 -0.53 -12.82 -3.22
C PHE A 117 -1.16 -12.77 -4.61
N PHE A 118 -1.98 -11.77 -4.92
CA PHE A 118 -2.54 -11.62 -6.27
C PHE A 118 -1.45 -11.40 -7.33
N LEU A 119 -0.47 -10.55 -7.05
CA LEU A 119 0.69 -10.38 -7.92
C LEU A 119 1.43 -11.71 -8.14
N GLY A 120 1.73 -12.43 -7.06
CA GLY A 120 2.43 -13.71 -7.13
C GLY A 120 1.65 -14.76 -7.90
N LYS A 121 0.32 -14.81 -7.71
CA LYS A 121 -0.59 -15.70 -8.44
C LYS A 121 -0.57 -15.40 -9.93
N ASP A 122 -0.67 -14.13 -10.31
CA ASP A 122 -0.70 -13.72 -11.72
C ASP A 122 0.63 -14.07 -12.42
N LEU A 123 1.76 -13.80 -11.77
CA LEU A 123 3.08 -14.18 -12.28
C LEU A 123 3.25 -15.70 -12.37
N PHE A 124 2.80 -16.45 -11.36
CA PHE A 124 2.85 -17.91 -11.38
C PHE A 124 2.05 -18.45 -12.58
N LEU A 125 0.82 -17.99 -12.77
CA LEU A 125 0.01 -18.42 -13.91
C LEU A 125 0.66 -18.08 -15.25
N GLN A 126 1.25 -16.89 -15.40
CA GLN A 126 1.91 -16.51 -16.65
C GLN A 126 3.22 -17.28 -16.91
N LEU A 127 3.97 -17.67 -15.87
CA LEU A 127 5.24 -18.40 -16.03
C LEU A 127 5.04 -19.89 -16.30
N PHE A 128 3.94 -20.49 -15.83
CA PHE A 128 3.69 -21.92 -15.91
C PHE A 128 2.60 -22.35 -16.91
N THR A 129 1.97 -21.41 -17.61
CA THR A 129 0.98 -21.72 -18.66
C THR A 129 1.65 -21.71 -20.04
N PRO A 130 1.39 -22.70 -20.93
CA PRO A 130 2.02 -22.80 -22.26
C PRO A 130 1.79 -21.59 -23.17
N SER A 131 0.75 -20.80 -22.91
CA SER A 131 0.40 -19.57 -23.63
C SER A 131 0.80 -18.31 -22.84
N ALA A 132 2.02 -18.29 -22.30
CA ALA A 132 2.55 -17.17 -21.53
C ALA A 132 2.54 -15.88 -22.37
N ASN A 133 1.88 -14.83 -21.88
CA ASN A 133 1.88 -13.53 -22.54
C ASN A 133 2.89 -12.61 -21.86
N SER A 134 4.04 -12.40 -22.51
CA SER A 134 5.13 -11.55 -22.02
C SER A 134 4.69 -10.11 -21.74
N ASP A 135 3.68 -9.61 -22.43
CA ASP A 135 3.18 -8.25 -22.22
C ASP A 135 2.45 -8.11 -20.88
N ILE A 136 1.74 -9.15 -20.43
CA ILE A 136 1.05 -9.17 -19.13
C ILE A 136 2.09 -9.14 -18.01
N VAL A 137 3.10 -10.01 -18.06
CA VAL A 137 4.18 -10.05 -17.06
C VAL A 137 4.91 -8.70 -17.00
N ARG A 138 5.20 -8.10 -18.16
CA ARG A 138 5.85 -6.79 -18.23
C ARG A 138 4.99 -5.70 -17.59
N ASN A 139 3.67 -5.74 -17.79
CA ASN A 139 2.75 -4.78 -17.21
C ASN A 139 2.66 -4.94 -15.69
N ASP A 140 2.49 -6.16 -15.20
CA ASP A 140 2.42 -6.46 -13.76
C ASP A 140 3.71 -6.04 -13.04
N MET A 141 4.87 -6.23 -13.67
CA MET A 141 6.15 -5.77 -13.14
C MET A 141 6.29 -4.25 -13.11
N LYS A 142 5.77 -3.53 -14.11
CA LYS A 142 5.71 -2.06 -14.06
C LYS A 142 4.81 -1.59 -12.93
N ILE A 143 3.66 -2.23 -12.76
CA ILE A 143 2.70 -1.91 -11.70
C ILE A 143 3.33 -2.15 -10.32
N TYR A 144 4.01 -3.27 -10.15
CA TYR A 144 4.75 -3.56 -8.93
C TYR A 144 5.86 -2.53 -8.66
N GLY A 145 6.63 -2.16 -9.69
CA GLY A 145 7.65 -1.12 -9.59
C GLY A 145 7.08 0.23 -9.16
N ASN A 146 5.94 0.63 -9.74
CA ASN A 146 5.22 1.84 -9.32
C ASN A 146 4.73 1.73 -7.87
N SER A 147 4.25 0.56 -7.46
CA SER A 147 3.84 0.31 -6.08
C SER A 147 4.98 0.47 -5.09
N LEU A 148 6.17 -0.04 -5.42
CA LEU A 148 7.36 0.13 -4.60
C LEU A 148 7.74 1.59 -4.44
N LEU A 149 7.78 2.35 -5.55
CA LEU A 149 8.09 3.78 -5.51
C LEU A 149 7.07 4.55 -4.68
N LEU A 150 5.77 4.27 -4.85
CA LEU A 150 4.70 4.92 -4.11
C LEU A 150 4.81 4.63 -2.60
N ASN A 151 5.02 3.37 -2.21
CA ASN A 151 5.16 2.97 -0.80
C ASN A 151 6.42 3.55 -0.17
N LEU A 152 7.53 3.60 -0.91
CA LEU A 152 8.76 4.24 -0.45
C LEU A 152 8.57 5.75 -0.26
N ALA A 153 7.91 6.42 -1.20
CA ALA A 153 7.61 7.84 -1.11
C ALA A 153 6.68 8.15 0.08
N ALA A 154 5.65 7.34 0.30
CA ALA A 154 4.76 7.47 1.45
C ALA A 154 5.52 7.30 2.78
N PHE A 155 6.41 6.31 2.86
CA PHE A 155 7.26 6.12 4.04
C PHE A 155 8.21 7.29 4.28
N ALA A 156 8.89 7.76 3.22
CA ALA A 156 9.78 8.92 3.30
C ALA A 156 9.02 10.19 3.75
N PHE A 157 7.80 10.38 3.25
CA PHE A 157 6.94 11.50 3.65
C PHE A 157 6.56 11.44 5.13
N ILE A 158 6.08 10.30 5.62
CA ILE A 158 5.73 10.12 7.04
C ILE A 158 6.97 10.31 7.94
N LEU A 159 8.12 9.80 7.51
CA LEU A 159 9.38 10.00 8.21
C LEU A 159 9.75 11.48 8.31
N LEU A 160 9.69 12.22 7.19
CA LEU A 160 9.94 13.66 7.15
C LEU A 160 8.99 14.42 8.08
N MET A 161 7.69 14.15 8.00
CA MET A 161 6.69 14.78 8.87
C MET A 161 7.00 14.52 10.34
N SER A 162 7.35 13.28 10.69
CA SER A 162 7.74 12.90 12.05
C SER A 162 8.90 13.77 12.56
N PHE A 163 9.94 13.96 11.74
CA PHE A 163 11.09 14.80 12.08
C PHE A 163 10.68 16.25 12.31
N LEU A 164 9.93 16.85 11.38
CA LEU A 164 9.48 18.25 11.48
C LEU A 164 8.68 18.54 12.75
N PHE A 165 7.78 17.63 13.15
CA PHE A 165 6.98 17.80 14.37
C PHE A 165 7.79 17.61 15.66
N THR A 166 8.80 16.74 15.64
CA THR A 166 9.67 16.52 16.81
C THR A 166 10.60 17.70 17.05
N SER A 167 11.16 18.28 15.99
CA SER A 167 12.06 19.43 16.07
C SER A 167 11.36 20.68 16.62
N ARG A 168 10.06 20.88 16.34
CA ARG A 168 9.29 21.99 16.93
C ARG A 168 9.09 21.84 18.44
N LYS A 169 8.79 20.63 18.91
CA LYS A 169 8.55 20.37 20.33
C LYS A 169 9.80 20.60 21.20
N SER A 170 10.99 20.32 20.66
CA SER A 170 12.26 20.59 21.35
C SER A 170 12.60 22.07 21.46
N ARG A 171 12.15 22.93 20.53
CA ARG A 171 12.39 24.38 20.56
C ARG A 171 11.43 25.15 21.47
N GLN A 172 10.29 24.56 21.85
CA GLN A 172 9.34 25.18 22.78
C GLN A 172 9.64 24.86 24.26
N MET A 173 10.55 23.92 24.53
CA MET A 173 10.96 23.52 25.88
C MET A 173 12.38 23.98 26.24
N ALA A 174 13.02 24.75 25.37
CA ALA A 174 14.31 25.42 25.59
C ALA A 174 14.07 26.93 25.64
#